data_AF-A0A2N3AFD8-F1
#
_entry.id   AF-A0A2N3AFD8-F1
#
_cell.length_a   1.000
_cell.length_b   1.000
_cell.length_c   1.000
_cell.angle_alpha   90.00
_cell.angle_beta   90.00
_cell.angle_gamma   90.00
#
_symmetry.space_group_name_H-M   'P 1'
#
loop_
_entity.id
_entity.type
_entity.pdbx_description
1 polymer ?
#
loop_
_entity_poly.entity_id
_entity_poly.type
_entity_poly.pdbx_seq_one_letter_code
_entity_poly.pdbx_strand_id
1 'polypeptide(L)'
;MNNRWSDVEIKFIKENYLKMNSVVISQHLKRSPHAVKMKMKRLGLILPKDIVFSFMSQSAINRNNNIESKGEQNPNWRGGISKNNYHYKKLQIERYPEKINARRIVALEIRAGRLARGCCEVCGKSSAHAHHDDYNKPLEIKWLCQKHHNALHNSRL
;
A
#
# COMPACT_ATOMS: atom_id res chain seq x y z
N MET A 1 25.44 19.77 7.22
CA MET A 1 25.54 20.04 5.76
C MET A 1 24.72 21.27 5.45
N ASN A 2 25.31 22.29 4.83
CA ASN A 2 24.63 23.53 4.49
C ASN A 2 23.64 23.27 3.34
N ASN A 3 22.33 23.35 3.59
CA ASN A 3 21.26 23.09 2.61
C ASN A 3 21.02 24.27 1.63
N ARG A 4 21.95 25.22 1.58
CA ARG A 4 21.84 26.43 0.77
C ARG A 4 22.31 26.13 -0.65
N TRP A 5 21.45 26.41 -1.62
CA TRP A 5 21.75 26.28 -3.05
C TRP A 5 22.61 27.46 -3.50
N SER A 6 23.73 27.19 -4.17
CA SER A 6 24.55 28.25 -4.77
C SER A 6 23.96 28.73 -6.09
N ASP A 7 24.32 29.94 -6.52
CA ASP A 7 23.88 30.48 -7.80
C ASP A 7 24.39 29.64 -8.99
N VAL A 8 25.58 29.05 -8.86
CA VAL A 8 26.14 28.12 -9.85
C VAL A 8 25.28 26.87 -9.99
N GLU A 9 24.84 26.28 -8.89
CA GLU A 9 23.95 25.10 -8.92
C GLU A 9 22.59 25.45 -9.53
N ILE A 10 22.03 26.61 -9.18
CA ILE A 10 20.75 27.09 -9.71
C ILE A 10 20.85 27.33 -11.22
N LYS A 11 21.94 27.98 -11.67
CA LYS A 11 22.22 28.23 -13.08
C LYS A 11 22.33 26.92 -13.85
N PHE A 12 23.11 25.97 -13.33
CA PHE A 12 23.26 24.64 -13.95
C PHE A 12 21.91 23.94 -14.11
N ILE A 13 21.03 23.97 -13.10
CA ILE A 13 19.69 23.38 -13.21
C ILE A 13 18.90 24.07 -14.33
N LYS A 14 18.85 25.40 -14.37
CA LYS A 14 18.09 26.15 -15.38
C LYS A 14 18.54 25.88 -16.81
N GLU A 15 19.84 25.65 -17.03
CA GLU A 15 20.40 25.41 -18.36
C GLU A 15 20.22 23.97 -18.85
N ASN A 16 19.95 23.02 -17.93
CA ASN A 16 19.99 21.59 -18.21
C ASN A 16 18.69 20.82 -17.92
N TYR A 17 17.71 21.40 -17.23
CA TYR A 17 16.48 20.68 -16.82
C TYR A 17 15.62 20.14 -17.98
N LEU A 18 15.78 20.67 -19.19
CA LEU A 18 15.13 20.18 -20.41
C LEU A 18 15.96 19.15 -21.18
N LYS A 19 17.26 19.04 -20.88
CA LYS A 19 18.22 18.18 -21.61
C LYS A 19 18.51 16.88 -20.88
N MET A 20 18.36 16.87 -19.56
CA MET A 20 18.65 15.72 -18.72
C MET A 20 17.68 15.63 -17.55
N ASN A 21 17.44 14.40 -17.09
CA ASN A 21 16.51 14.17 -15.99
C ASN A 21 17.13 14.55 -14.63
N SER A 22 16.27 14.64 -13.60
CA SER A 22 16.66 15.06 -12.26
C SER A 22 17.72 14.15 -11.60
N VAL A 23 17.86 12.90 -12.02
CA VAL A 23 18.86 11.97 -11.48
C VAL A 23 20.24 12.34 -12.00
N VAL A 24 20.38 12.58 -13.31
CA VAL A 24 21.65 12.99 -13.92
C VAL A 24 22.11 14.35 -13.39
N ILE A 25 21.18 15.30 -13.25
CA ILE A 25 21.47 16.60 -12.62
C ILE A 25 21.97 16.40 -11.19
N SER A 26 21.34 15.51 -10.43
CA SER A 26 21.75 15.26 -9.04
C SER A 26 23.13 14.64 -8.90
N GLN A 27 23.53 13.78 -9.85
CA GLN A 27 24.87 13.21 -9.90
C GLN A 27 25.93 14.30 -10.12
N HIS A 28 25.70 15.20 -11.09
CA HIS A 28 26.60 16.33 -11.37
C HIS A 28 26.74 17.27 -10.17
N LEU A 29 25.63 17.58 -9.50
CA LEU A 29 25.62 18.48 -8.36
C LEU A 29 26.00 17.80 -7.04
N LYS A 30 26.25 16.48 -7.04
CA LYS A 30 26.46 15.66 -5.84
C LYS A 30 25.38 15.90 -4.77
N ARG A 31 24.11 15.96 -5.22
CA ARG A 31 22.90 16.17 -4.41
C ARG A 31 22.00 14.95 -4.52
N SER A 32 20.98 14.83 -3.65
CA SER A 32 19.96 13.81 -3.83
C SER A 32 19.02 14.16 -5.00
N PRO A 33 18.53 13.18 -5.78
CA PRO A 33 17.56 13.42 -6.85
C PRO A 33 16.30 14.14 -6.35
N HIS A 34 15.86 13.79 -5.14
CA HIS A 34 14.72 14.44 -4.49
C HIS A 34 14.97 15.93 -4.23
N ALA A 35 16.15 16.30 -3.72
CA ALA A 35 16.49 17.70 -3.47
C ALA A 35 16.50 18.53 -4.76
N VAL A 36 17.07 17.99 -5.85
CA VAL A 36 17.06 18.63 -7.17
C VAL A 36 15.62 18.80 -7.67
N LYS A 37 14.79 17.75 -7.60
CA LYS A 37 13.38 17.81 -8.00
C LYS A 37 12.60 18.87 -7.22
N MET A 38 12.81 18.96 -5.90
CA MET A 38 12.17 19.99 -5.07
C MET A 38 12.67 21.39 -5.42
N LYS A 39 13.96 21.56 -5.74
CA LYS A 39 14.51 22.84 -6.17
C LYS A 39 13.94 23.28 -7.52
N MET A 40 13.89 22.40 -8.51
CA MET A 40 13.25 22.65 -9.82
C MET A 40 11.80 23.11 -9.64
N LYS A 41 11.02 22.39 -8.81
CA LYS A 41 9.64 22.76 -8.49
C LYS A 41 9.54 24.17 -7.88
N ARG A 42 10.40 24.51 -6.91
CA ARG A 42 10.43 25.85 -6.28
C ARG A 42 10.86 26.95 -7.25
N LEU A 43 11.65 26.62 -8.26
CA LEU A 43 12.05 27.54 -9.33
C LEU A 43 11.01 27.64 -10.46
N GLY A 44 9.88 26.91 -10.38
CA GLY A 44 8.86 26.90 -11.43
C GLY A 44 9.27 26.15 -12.69
N LEU A 45 10.32 25.32 -12.64
CA LEU A 45 10.82 24.59 -13.80
C LEU A 45 9.99 23.31 -14.00
N ILE A 46 8.99 23.41 -14.87
CA ILE A 46 8.10 22.30 -15.25
C ILE A 46 8.64 21.64 -16.52
N LEU A 47 8.79 20.32 -16.50
CA LEU A 47 9.14 19.56 -17.71
C LEU A 47 7.86 19.26 -18.52
N PRO A 48 7.86 19.54 -19.82
CA PRO A 48 6.83 19.06 -20.74
C PRO A 48 6.69 17.52 -20.69
N LYS A 49 5.47 17.01 -20.92
CA LYS A 49 5.19 15.56 -20.79
C LYS A 49 6.02 14.72 -21.77
N ASP A 50 6.15 15.18 -23.00
CA ASP A 50 6.97 14.58 -24.06
C ASP A 50 8.44 14.45 -23.64
N ILE A 51 9.02 15.49 -23.03
CA ILE A 51 10.38 15.45 -22.47
C ILE A 51 10.47 14.50 -21.28
N VAL A 52 9.45 14.47 -20.41
CA VAL A 52 9.41 13.47 -19.33
C VAL A 52 9.42 12.07 -19.90
N PHE A 53 8.61 11.78 -20.91
CA PHE A 53 8.52 10.47 -21.54
C PHE A 53 9.83 10.07 -22.22
N SER A 54 10.54 11.00 -22.87
CA SER A 54 11.82 10.70 -23.52
C SER A 54 12.92 10.28 -22.53
N PHE A 55 12.82 10.71 -21.27
CA PHE A 55 13.75 10.30 -20.21
C PHE A 55 13.36 9.01 -19.49
N MET A 56 12.17 8.46 -19.73
CA MET A 56 11.68 7.27 -19.03
C MET A 56 12.14 6.00 -19.74
N SER A 57 12.43 4.95 -18.96
CA SER A 57 12.68 3.63 -19.55
C SER A 57 11.40 3.05 -20.15
N GLN A 58 11.54 2.20 -21.16
CA GLN A 58 10.40 1.50 -21.78
C GLN A 58 9.57 0.73 -20.74
N SER A 59 10.22 0.10 -19.76
CA SER A 59 9.53 -0.59 -18.66
C SER A 59 8.77 0.36 -17.72
N ALA A 60 9.21 1.61 -17.57
CA ALA A 60 8.47 2.62 -16.80
C ALA A 60 7.26 3.16 -17.60
N ILE A 61 7.41 3.34 -18.90
CA ILE A 61 6.32 3.71 -19.82
C ILE A 61 5.23 2.61 -19.80
N ASN A 62 5.64 1.34 -19.98
CA ASN A 62 4.72 0.20 -19.97
C ASN A 62 3.95 0.06 -18.65
N ARG A 63 4.60 0.28 -17.50
CA ARG A 63 3.93 0.29 -16.19
C ARG A 63 2.93 1.44 -16.03
N ASN A 64 3.23 2.61 -16.57
CA ASN A 64 2.30 3.73 -16.52
C ASN A 64 1.05 3.48 -17.37
N ASN A 65 1.24 2.85 -18.52
CA ASN A 65 0.19 2.56 -19.51
C ASN A 65 -0.63 1.29 -19.21
N ASN A 66 -0.25 0.48 -18.22
CA ASN A 66 -1.06 -0.67 -17.79
C ASN A 66 -2.28 -0.18 -16.98
N ILE A 67 -3.37 0.12 -17.69
CA ILE A 67 -4.66 0.56 -17.14
C ILE A 67 -5.39 -0.62 -16.49
N GLU A 68 -5.24 -1.83 -17.04
CA GLU A 68 -5.85 -3.07 -16.53
C GLU A 68 -5.46 -3.38 -15.08
N SER A 69 -4.32 -2.89 -14.60
CA SER A 69 -3.88 -3.07 -13.21
C SER A 69 -4.39 -1.99 -12.24
N LYS A 70 -5.23 -1.05 -12.68
CA LYS A 70 -5.66 0.11 -11.87
C LYS A 70 -7.18 0.23 -11.80
N GLY A 71 -7.65 0.73 -10.66
CA GLY A 71 -9.06 1.09 -10.48
C GLY A 71 -9.99 -0.09 -10.74
N GLU A 72 -11.19 0.21 -11.24
CA GLU A 72 -12.27 -0.78 -11.43
C GLU A 72 -11.93 -1.90 -12.41
N GLN A 73 -10.97 -1.65 -13.31
CA GLN A 73 -10.54 -2.61 -14.33
C GLN A 73 -9.59 -3.68 -13.78
N ASN A 74 -9.02 -3.48 -12.59
CA ASN A 74 -8.18 -4.49 -11.97
C ASN A 74 -9.06 -5.63 -11.43
N PRO A 75 -8.84 -6.90 -11.82
CA PRO A 75 -9.66 -8.02 -11.36
C PRO A 75 -9.59 -8.23 -9.83
N ASN A 76 -8.56 -7.69 -9.17
CA ASN A 76 -8.42 -7.67 -7.72
C ASN A 76 -8.99 -6.40 -7.06
N TRP A 77 -9.57 -5.46 -7.83
CA TRP A 77 -10.17 -4.25 -7.29
C TRP A 77 -11.49 -4.54 -6.62
N ARG A 78 -11.54 -4.26 -5.31
CA ARG A 78 -12.74 -4.43 -4.51
C ARG A 78 -13.35 -3.07 -4.23
N GLY A 79 -13.92 -2.43 -5.25
CA GLY A 79 -14.79 -1.25 -5.09
C GLY A 79 -14.15 0.01 -4.48
N GLY A 80 -12.81 0.09 -4.45
CA GLY A 80 -12.07 1.16 -3.75
C GLY A 80 -12.16 1.07 -2.23
N ILE A 81 -11.05 1.32 -1.53
CA ILE A 81 -11.07 1.47 -0.07
C ILE A 81 -11.46 2.92 0.22
N SER A 82 -12.64 3.14 0.81
CA SER A 82 -13.02 4.47 1.28
C SER A 82 -12.03 4.94 2.35
N LYS A 83 -11.47 6.15 2.20
CA LYS A 83 -10.61 6.77 3.23
C LYS A 83 -11.38 7.02 4.55
N ASN A 84 -12.71 7.05 4.49
CA ASN A 84 -13.57 7.18 5.65
C ASN A 84 -13.85 5.81 6.28
N ASN A 85 -13.51 5.65 7.57
CA ASN A 85 -13.72 4.42 8.34
C ASN A 85 -15.18 3.97 8.38
N TYR A 86 -16.15 4.90 8.43
CA TYR A 86 -17.57 4.57 8.43
C TYR A 86 -18.00 3.89 7.12
N HIS A 87 -17.66 4.50 5.98
CA HIS A 87 -17.95 3.91 4.67
C HIS A 87 -17.20 2.60 4.45
N TYR A 88 -15.94 2.50 4.90
CA TYR A 88 -15.19 1.24 4.84
C TYR A 88 -15.91 0.11 5.59
N LYS A 89 -16.37 0.36 6.82
CA LYS A 89 -17.11 -0.63 7.61
C LYS A 89 -18.43 -1.02 6.93
N LYS A 90 -19.18 -0.05 6.41
CA LYS A 90 -20.42 -0.30 5.67
C LYS A 90 -20.19 -1.21 4.47
N LEU A 91 -19.19 -0.90 3.64
CA LEU A 91 -18.81 -1.72 2.48
C LEU A 91 -18.37 -3.14 2.89
N GLN A 92 -17.67 -3.30 4.02
CA GLN A 92 -17.28 -4.63 4.51
C GLN A 92 -18.47 -5.48 4.94
N ILE A 93 -19.49 -4.85 5.56
CA ILE A 93 -20.73 -5.52 5.95
C ILE A 93 -21.51 -5.97 4.72
N GLU A 94 -21.62 -5.09 3.71
CA GLU A 94 -22.32 -5.40 2.46
C GLU A 94 -21.62 -6.51 1.65
N ARG A 95 -20.28 -6.52 1.61
CA ARG A 95 -19.51 -7.48 0.81
C ARG A 95 -19.31 -8.84 1.47
N TYR A 96 -19.18 -8.87 2.79
CA TYR A 96 -18.83 -10.08 3.53
C TYR A 96 -19.68 -10.25 4.80
N PRO A 97 -21.03 -10.26 4.66
CA PRO A 97 -21.93 -10.35 5.81
C PRO A 97 -21.69 -11.61 6.64
N GLU A 98 -21.35 -12.73 6.00
CA GLU A 98 -21.02 -14.01 6.63
C GLU A 98 -19.80 -13.90 7.54
N LYS A 99 -18.74 -13.23 7.07
CA LYS A 99 -17.50 -13.04 7.86
C LYS A 99 -17.71 -12.10 9.04
N ILE A 100 -18.56 -11.09 8.85
CA ILE A 100 -18.91 -10.17 9.92
C ILE A 100 -19.74 -10.89 10.98
N ASN A 101 -20.74 -11.67 10.55
CA ASN A 101 -21.59 -12.44 11.46
C ASN A 101 -20.78 -13.47 12.26
N ALA A 102 -19.91 -14.23 11.61
CA ALA A 102 -19.10 -15.23 12.31
C ALA A 102 -18.21 -14.62 13.39
N ARG A 103 -17.49 -13.53 13.05
CA ARG A 103 -16.67 -12.78 14.02
C ARG A 103 -17.50 -12.23 15.18
N ARG A 104 -18.72 -11.76 14.90
CA ARG A 104 -19.65 -11.26 15.92
C ARG A 104 -20.07 -12.36 16.89
N ILE A 105 -20.41 -13.54 16.38
CA ILE A 105 -20.81 -14.71 17.18
C ILE A 105 -19.67 -15.13 18.11
N VAL A 106 -18.45 -15.30 17.59
CA VAL A 106 -17.27 -15.62 18.41
C VAL A 106 -17.07 -14.59 19.52
N ALA A 107 -17.15 -13.30 19.20
CA ALA A 107 -16.99 -12.24 20.20
C ALA A 107 -18.07 -12.26 21.28
N LEU A 108 -19.32 -12.60 20.91
CA LEU A 108 -20.43 -12.76 21.85
C LEU A 108 -20.21 -13.95 22.77
N GLU A 109 -19.84 -15.12 22.24
CA GLU A 109 -19.59 -16.32 23.04
C GLU A 109 -18.42 -16.14 24.02
N ILE A 110 -17.36 -15.44 23.60
CA ILE A 110 -16.24 -15.09 24.48
C ILE A 110 -16.69 -14.14 25.60
N ARG A 111 -17.46 -13.10 25.25
CA ARG A 111 -17.96 -12.14 26.23
C ARG A 111 -18.92 -12.79 27.23
N ALA A 112 -19.74 -13.73 26.75
CA ALA A 112 -20.65 -14.48 27.58
C ALA A 112 -19.95 -15.57 28.42
N GLY A 113 -18.64 -15.78 28.24
CA GLY A 113 -17.87 -16.81 28.95
C GLY A 113 -18.13 -18.24 28.49
N ARG A 114 -18.91 -18.44 27.42
CA ARG A 114 -19.21 -19.77 26.85
C ARG A 114 -18.12 -20.28 25.91
N LEU A 115 -17.26 -19.37 25.42
CA LEU A 115 -16.09 -19.71 24.61
C LEU A 115 -14.83 -19.12 25.24
N ALA A 116 -13.91 -19.98 25.67
CA ALA A 116 -12.60 -19.54 26.12
C ALA A 116 -11.71 -19.15 24.93
N ARG A 117 -10.88 -18.11 25.10
CA ARG A 117 -9.84 -17.79 24.10
C ARG A 117 -8.74 -18.83 24.17
N GLY A 118 -8.42 -19.45 23.03
CA GLY A 118 -7.31 -20.39 22.91
C GLY A 118 -5.98 -19.71 22.59
N CYS A 119 -4.89 -20.47 22.75
CA CYS A 119 -3.56 -20.13 22.28
C CYS A 119 -3.37 -20.54 20.82
N CYS A 120 -2.34 -20.00 20.16
CA CYS A 120 -2.03 -20.38 18.79
C CYS A 120 -1.73 -21.89 18.68
N GLU A 121 -2.43 -22.61 17.82
CA GLU A 121 -2.27 -24.07 17.61
C GLU A 121 -0.87 -24.46 17.12
N VAL A 122 -0.16 -23.52 16.46
CA VAL A 122 1.17 -23.78 15.89
C VAL A 122 2.31 -23.47 16.87
N CYS A 123 2.19 -22.40 17.68
CA CYS A 123 3.30 -21.96 18.53
C CYS A 123 2.94 -21.66 19.99
N GLY A 124 1.71 -21.95 20.42
CA GLY A 124 1.27 -21.76 21.80
C GLY A 124 1.12 -20.30 22.27
N LYS A 125 1.38 -19.29 21.41
CA LYS A 125 1.26 -17.88 21.80
C LYS A 125 -0.19 -17.53 22.14
N SER A 126 -0.42 -16.94 23.33
CA SER A 126 -1.75 -16.56 23.83
C SER A 126 -2.42 -15.42 23.05
N SER A 127 -1.66 -14.62 22.29
CA SER A 127 -2.18 -13.58 21.42
C SER A 127 -2.72 -14.17 20.10
N ALA A 128 -3.70 -15.06 20.19
CA ALA A 128 -4.32 -15.72 19.05
C ALA A 128 -5.67 -15.08 18.67
N HIS A 129 -5.97 -15.18 17.38
CA HIS A 129 -7.20 -14.78 16.74
C HIS A 129 -7.97 -16.02 16.28
N ALA A 130 -9.30 -15.91 16.27
CA ALA A 130 -10.17 -16.93 15.71
C ALA A 130 -10.07 -16.92 14.18
N HIS A 131 -9.43 -17.95 13.62
CA HIS A 131 -9.44 -18.26 12.22
C HIS A 131 -10.68 -19.07 11.88
N HIS A 132 -11.38 -18.69 10.82
CA HIS A 132 -12.55 -19.42 10.33
C HIS A 132 -12.15 -20.07 9.00
N ASP A 133 -12.21 -21.39 8.93
CA ASP A 133 -12.08 -22.13 7.67
C ASP A 133 -13.39 -22.10 6.88
N ASP A 134 -14.52 -22.26 7.58
CA ASP A 134 -15.87 -22.06 7.06
C ASP A 134 -16.61 -21.00 7.89
N TYR A 135 -16.90 -19.86 7.27
CA TYR A 135 -17.60 -18.76 7.93
C TYR A 135 -19.07 -19.06 8.24
N ASN A 136 -19.66 -20.11 7.68
CA ASN A 136 -21.01 -20.57 8.03
C ASN A 136 -21.03 -21.36 9.35
N LYS A 137 -19.86 -21.75 9.86
CA LYS A 137 -19.69 -22.48 11.11
C LYS A 137 -18.91 -21.64 12.12
N PRO A 138 -19.55 -20.63 12.71
CA PRO A 138 -18.86 -19.53 13.39
C PRO A 138 -18.08 -19.96 14.64
N LEU A 139 -18.40 -21.11 15.23
CA LEU A 139 -17.71 -21.63 16.42
C LEU A 139 -16.72 -22.77 16.09
N GLU A 140 -16.71 -23.27 14.85
CA GLU A 140 -15.67 -24.18 14.36
C GLU A 140 -14.46 -23.33 13.92
N ILE A 141 -13.73 -22.83 14.91
CA ILE A 141 -12.60 -21.91 14.72
C ILE A 141 -11.27 -22.55 15.13
N LYS A 142 -10.20 -22.11 14.47
CA LYS A 142 -8.82 -22.39 14.89
C LYS A 142 -8.23 -21.18 15.58
N TRP A 143 -7.41 -21.39 16.59
CA TRP A 143 -6.71 -20.29 17.25
C TRP A 143 -5.34 -20.10 16.61
N LEU A 144 -5.13 -18.97 15.93
CA LEU A 144 -3.87 -18.67 15.26
C LEU A 144 -3.36 -17.27 15.61
N CYS A 145 -2.07 -17.15 15.94
CA CYS A 145 -1.44 -15.84 16.06
C CYS A 145 -1.32 -15.17 14.67
N GLN A 146 -1.12 -13.86 14.63
CA GLN A 146 -1.08 -13.10 13.37
C GLN A 146 -0.12 -13.68 12.33
N LYS A 147 1.07 -14.16 12.76
CA LYS A 147 2.08 -14.75 11.88
C LYS A 147 1.54 -16.01 11.17
N HIS A 148 1.04 -16.97 11.93
CA HIS A 148 0.54 -18.23 11.37
C HIS A 148 -0.79 -18.06 10.63
N HIS A 149 -1.62 -17.12 11.08
CA HIS A 149 -2.84 -16.75 10.37
C HIS A 149 -2.55 -16.24 8.94
N ASN A 150 -1.59 -15.33 8.81
CA ASN A 150 -1.17 -14.82 7.49
C ASN A 150 -0.49 -15.91 6.65
N ALA A 151 0.35 -16.74 7.27
CA ALA A 151 1.00 -17.85 6.58
C ALA A 151 -0.03 -18.79 5.94
N LEU A 152 -1.11 -19.11 6.68
CA LEU A 152 -2.19 -19.96 6.19
C LEU A 152 -2.95 -19.35 5.01
N HIS A 153 -3.23 -18.04 5.04
CA HIS A 153 -3.88 -17.35 3.90
C HIS A 153 -2.96 -17.27 2.67
N ASN A 154 -1.65 -17.15 2.89
CA ASN A 154 -0.67 -17.07 1.79
C ASN A 154 -0.35 -18.44 1.19
N SER A 155 -0.43 -19.53 1.96
CA SER A 155 -0.15 -20.90 1.51
C SER A 155 -1.35 -21.60 0.88
N ARG A 156 -2.54 -21.00 0.94
CA ARG A 156 -3.76 -21.47 0.24
C ARG A 156 -3.85 -20.96 -1.21
N LEU A 157 -2.71 -20.58 -1.80
CA LEU A 157 -2.55 -20.14 -3.19
C LEU A 157 -1.77 -21.17 -3.98
#